data_AF-A0A267TIY7-F1
#
_entry.id   AF-A0A267TIY7-F1
#
_cell.length_a   1.000
_cell.length_b   1.000
_cell.length_c   1.000
_cell.angle_alpha   90.00
_cell.angle_beta   90.00
_cell.angle_gamma   90.00
#
_symmetry.space_group_name_H-M   'P 1'
#
loop_
_entity.id
_entity.type
_entity.pdbx_description
1 polymer ?
#
loop_
_entity_poly.entity_id
_entity_poly.type
_entity_poly.pdbx_seq_one_letter_code
_entity_poly.pdbx_strand_id
1 'polypeptide(L)'
;MITLLEEVHIAENQVNNLHMGSADSALVVYQVLEKEIFKKYSIDTAIYRASFKYYVARPEQFKAMYEKVVKDLEAKNERYLKKQRTSKPDTVKKPI
;
A
#
# COMPACT_ATOMS: atom_id res chain seq x y z
N MET A 1 -5.76 8.48 8.64
CA MET A 1 -4.38 8.64 8.13
C MET A 1 -3.68 7.31 7.93
N ILE A 2 -3.62 6.45 8.95
CA ILE A 2 -2.95 5.13 8.89
C ILE A 2 -3.42 4.29 7.69
N THR A 3 -4.72 4.04 7.57
CA THR A 3 -5.30 3.27 6.45
C THR A 3 -5.06 3.89 5.08
N LEU A 4 -4.93 5.21 5.01
CA LEU A 4 -4.66 5.93 3.77
C LEU A 4 -3.20 5.73 3.34
N LEU A 5 -2.25 5.85 4.28
CA LEU A 5 -0.83 5.59 4.03
C LEU A 5 -0.59 4.13 3.63
N GLU A 6 -1.30 3.19 4.24
CA GLU A 6 -1.26 1.79 3.81
C GLU A 6 -1.63 1.61 2.34
N GLU A 7 -2.73 2.22 1.90
CA GLU A 7 -3.22 2.08 0.52
C GLU A 7 -2.30 2.79 -0.48
N VAL A 8 -1.73 3.94 -0.10
CA VAL A 8 -0.70 4.64 -0.89
C VAL A 8 0.52 3.73 -1.10
N HIS A 9 1.06 3.13 -0.04
CA HIS A 9 2.20 2.23 -0.16
C HIS A 9 1.89 0.95 -0.96
N ILE A 10 0.66 0.45 -0.89
CA ILE A 10 0.21 -0.65 -1.75
C ILE A 10 0.18 -0.21 -3.22
N ALA A 11 -0.35 0.97 -3.53
CA ALA A 11 -0.39 1.49 -4.90
C ALA A 11 1.02 1.76 -5.46
N GLU A 12 1.92 2.32 -4.67
CA GLU A 12 3.34 2.50 -5.04
C GLU A 12 3.98 1.15 -5.39
N ASN A 13 3.80 0.14 -4.54
CA ASN A 13 4.33 -1.19 -4.78
C ASN A 13 3.69 -1.87 -6.00
N GLN A 14 2.39 -1.66 -6.25
CA GLN A 14 1.72 -2.15 -7.46
C GLN A 14 2.37 -1.57 -8.70
N VAL A 15 2.56 -0.25 -8.74
CA VAL A 15 3.21 0.43 -9.87
C VAL A 15 4.65 -0.03 -10.06
N ASN A 16 5.41 -0.15 -8.98
CA ASN A 16 6.79 -0.65 -9.03
C ASN A 16 6.88 -2.07 -9.57
N ASN A 17 5.94 -2.95 -9.19
CA ASN A 17 5.90 -4.34 -9.66
C ASN A 17 5.49 -4.48 -11.14
N LEU A 18 4.94 -3.44 -11.76
CA LEU A 18 4.68 -3.44 -13.20
C LEU A 18 5.95 -3.29 -14.04
N HIS A 19 7.11 -2.99 -13.41
CA HIS A 19 8.42 -2.84 -14.08
C HIS A 19 8.33 -1.97 -15.35
N MET A 20 7.63 -0.83 -15.24
CA MET A 20 7.38 0.03 -16.40
C MET A 20 8.70 0.62 -16.91
N GLY A 21 8.91 0.59 -18.22
CA GLY A 21 10.15 1.07 -18.85
C GLY A 21 10.35 2.58 -18.84
N SER A 22 9.35 3.36 -18.39
CA SER A 22 9.41 4.82 -18.29
C SER A 22 8.81 5.30 -16.98
N ALA A 23 9.52 6.22 -16.31
CA ALA A 23 9.09 6.86 -15.07
C ALA A 23 7.81 7.69 -15.26
N ASP A 24 7.66 8.36 -16.41
CA ASP A 24 6.47 9.17 -16.71
C ASP A 24 5.22 8.29 -16.82
N SER A 25 5.37 7.10 -17.41
CA SER A 25 4.28 6.14 -17.53
C SER A 25 3.87 5.59 -16.15
N ALA A 26 4.84 5.25 -15.30
CA ALA A 26 4.61 4.83 -13.93
C ALA A 26 3.88 5.91 -13.11
N LEU A 27 4.27 7.18 -13.28
CA LEU A 27 3.64 8.30 -12.61
C LEU A 27 2.16 8.46 -13.00
N VAL A 28 1.82 8.33 -14.28
CA VAL A 28 0.42 8.42 -14.75
C VAL A 28 -0.43 7.32 -14.12
N VAL A 29 0.07 6.07 -14.08
CA VAL A 29 -0.65 4.96 -13.45
C VAL A 29 -0.84 5.22 -11.96
N TYR A 30 0.21 5.65 -11.26
CA TYR A 30 0.14 6.00 -9.84
C TYR A 30 -0.92 7.08 -9.58
N GLN A 31 -0.97 8.14 -10.38
CA GLN A 31 -1.95 9.23 -10.23
C GLN A 31 -3.40 8.75 -10.40
N VAL A 32 -3.64 7.74 -11.24
CA VAL A 32 -4.98 7.14 -11.38
C VAL A 32 -5.34 6.39 -10.09
N LEU A 33 -4.44 5.53 -9.60
CA LEU A 33 -4.65 4.78 -8.35
C LEU A 33 -4.84 5.71 -7.13
N GLU A 34 -4.04 6.76 -7.02
CA GLU A 34 -4.15 7.76 -5.96
C GLU A 34 -5.52 8.44 -5.95
N LYS A 35 -6.04 8.81 -7.12
CA LYS A 35 -7.39 9.39 -7.25
C LYS A 35 -8.47 8.39 -6.83
N GLU A 36 -8.32 7.10 -7.16
CA GLU A 36 -9.26 6.06 -6.74
C GLU A 36 -9.25 5.86 -5.22
N ILE A 37 -8.07 5.86 -4.60
CA ILE A 37 -7.92 5.79 -3.15
C ILE A 37 -8.63 6.98 -2.49
N PHE A 38 -8.38 8.21 -2.95
CA PHE A 38 -9.01 9.39 -2.38
C PHE A 38 -10.53 9.37 -2.50
N LYS A 39 -11.06 8.90 -3.64
CA LYS A 39 -12.51 8.66 -3.81
C LYS A 39 -13.03 7.61 -2.84
N LYS A 40 -12.37 6.46 -2.71
CA LYS A 40 -12.76 5.36 -1.81
C LYS A 40 -12.89 5.82 -0.35
N TYR A 41 -12.02 6.72 0.09
CA TYR A 41 -12.04 7.25 1.46
C TYR A 41 -12.82 8.57 1.60
N SER A 42 -13.36 9.12 0.51
CA SER A 42 -14.00 10.45 0.48
C SER A 42 -13.09 11.55 1.06
N ILE A 43 -11.80 11.48 0.75
CA ILE A 43 -10.77 12.41 1.24
C ILE A 43 -10.41 13.36 0.11
N ASP A 44 -10.35 14.66 0.42
CA ASP A 44 -9.74 15.65 -0.47
C ASP A 44 -8.23 15.78 -0.21
N THR A 45 -7.49 16.12 -1.26
CA THR A 45 -6.05 16.38 -1.25
C THR A 45 -5.67 17.43 -0.20
N ALA A 46 -6.52 18.43 0.05
CA ALA A 46 -6.30 19.44 1.09
C ALA A 46 -6.29 18.82 2.50
N ILE A 47 -7.23 17.92 2.79
CA ILE A 47 -7.32 17.20 4.08
C ILE A 47 -6.11 16.28 4.25
N TYR A 48 -5.71 15.59 3.17
CA TYR A 48 -4.51 14.76 3.17
C TYR A 48 -3.26 15.57 3.51
N ARG A 49 -3.02 16.68 2.80
CA ARG A 49 -1.87 17.56 3.04
C ARG A 49 -1.87 18.16 4.45
N ALA A 50 -3.03 18.59 4.94
CA ALA A 50 -3.16 19.11 6.30
C ALA A 50 -2.84 18.05 7.35
N SER A 51 -3.36 16.84 7.18
CA SER A 51 -3.07 15.69 8.05
C SER A 51 -1.59 15.36 8.03
N PHE A 52 -0.97 15.30 6.84
CA PHE A 52 0.44 14.99 6.69
C PHE A 52 1.31 16.03 7.39
N LYS A 53 1.03 17.32 7.18
CA LYS A 53 1.72 18.43 7.87
C LYS A 53 1.59 18.33 9.38
N TYR A 54 0.41 17.98 9.90
CA TYR A 54 0.18 17.83 11.34
C TYR A 54 1.10 16.77 11.97
N TYR A 55 1.22 15.61 11.33
CA TYR A 55 2.04 14.52 11.87
C TYR A 55 3.54 14.78 11.65
N VAL A 56 3.97 15.27 10.50
CA VAL A 56 5.40 15.59 10.27
C VAL A 56 5.93 16.61 11.27
N ALA A 57 5.09 17.57 11.70
CA ALA A 57 5.45 18.52 12.75
C ALA A 57 5.54 17.91 14.17
N ARG A 58 5.19 16.63 14.35
CA ARG A 58 5.16 15.91 15.63
C ARG A 58 5.86 14.55 15.50
N PRO A 59 7.20 14.52 15.56
CA PRO A 59 8.00 13.32 15.29
C PRO A 59 7.58 12.08 16.09
N GLU A 60 7.27 12.23 17.38
CA GLU A 60 6.84 11.10 18.22
C GLU A 60 5.50 10.50 17.77
N GLN A 61 4.53 11.37 17.46
CA GLN A 61 3.22 10.93 16.98
C GLN A 61 3.31 10.33 15.58
N PHE A 62 4.15 10.92 14.72
CA PHE A 62 4.42 10.36 13.39
C PHE A 62 5.06 8.99 13.48
N LYS A 63 6.05 8.80 14.36
CA LYS A 63 6.71 7.51 14.59
C LYS A 63 5.69 6.46 15.04
N ALA A 64 4.89 6.74 16.06
CA ALA A 64 3.89 5.81 16.57
C ALA A 64 2.82 5.46 15.51
N MET A 65 2.39 6.46 14.72
CA MET A 65 1.49 6.24 13.59
C MET A 65 2.14 5.34 12.53
N TYR A 66 3.39 5.60 12.17
CA TYR A 66 4.12 4.86 11.14
C TYR A 66 4.42 3.42 11.58
N GLU A 67 4.80 3.20 12.84
CA GLU A 67 4.95 1.85 13.41
C GLU A 67 3.66 1.04 13.28
N LYS A 68 2.50 1.68 13.50
CA LYS A 68 1.20 1.03 13.31
C LYS A 68 0.93 0.72 11.83
N VAL A 69 1.26 1.61 10.90
CA VAL A 69 1.16 1.35 9.45
C VAL A 69 2.00 0.13 9.06
N VAL A 70 3.26 0.07 9.50
CA VAL A 70 4.17 -1.04 9.20
C VAL A 70 3.59 -2.36 9.72
N LYS A 71 3.15 -2.38 10.99
CA LYS A 71 2.55 -3.58 11.60
C LYS A 71 1.30 -4.04 10.87
N ASP A 72 0.43 -3.11 10.47
CA ASP A 72 -0.80 -3.41 9.74
C ASP A 72 -0.49 -3.97 8.33
N LEU A 73 0.54 -3.44 7.66
CA LEU A 73 1.04 -3.97 6.37
C LEU A 73 1.67 -5.36 6.49
N GLU A 74 2.50 -5.60 7.50
CA GLU A 74 3.08 -6.92 7.77
C GLU A 74 1.99 -7.97 7.97
N ALA A 75 0.99 -7.67 8.82
CA ALA A 75 -0.13 -8.56 9.07
C ALA A 75 -0.95 -8.85 7.79
N LYS A 76 -1.15 -7.84 6.93
CA LYS A 76 -1.80 -8.03 5.61
C LYS A 76 -0.96 -8.92 4.70
N ASN A 77 0.35 -8.71 4.64
CA ASN A 77 1.26 -9.51 3.83
C ASN A 77 1.29 -10.97 4.29
N GLU A 78 1.39 -11.23 5.59
CA GLU A 78 1.31 -12.59 6.13
C GLU A 78 0.00 -13.31 5.75
N ARG A 79 -1.13 -12.60 5.84
CA ARG A 79 -2.44 -13.13 5.44
C ARG A 79 -2.47 -13.43 3.95
N TYR A 80 -1.89 -12.57 3.12
CA TYR A 80 -1.78 -12.77 1.68
C TYR A 80 -0.92 -13.99 1.34
N LEU A 81 0.25 -14.14 1.96
CA LEU A 81 1.13 -15.29 1.79
C LEU A 81 0.48 -16.60 2.26
N LYS A 82 -0.22 -16.59 3.40
CA LYS A 82 -0.99 -17.74 3.90
C LYS A 82 -2.07 -18.17 2.91
N LYS A 83 -2.84 -17.21 2.36
CA LYS A 83 -3.85 -17.48 1.33
C LYS A 83 -3.22 -18.12 0.09
N GLN A 84 -2.11 -17.58 -0.41
CA GLN A 84 -1.40 -18.15 -1.56
C GLN A 84 -0.91 -19.59 -1.32
N ARG A 85 -0.42 -19.89 -0.11
CA ARG A 85 0.00 -21.24 0.27
C ARG A 85 -1.17 -22.22 0.32
N THR A 86 -2.35 -21.77 0.75
CA THR A 86 -3.56 -22.61 0.77
C THR A 86 -4.23 -22.77 -0.60
N SER A 87 -3.99 -21.85 -1.54
CA SER A 87 -4.60 -21.84 -2.88
C SER A 87 -3.73 -22.46 -3.98
N LYS A 88 -2.45 -22.76 -3.74
CA LYS A 88 -1.67 -23.66 -4.59
C LYS A 88 -1.94 -25.11 -4.14
N PRO A 89 -2.72 -25.91 -4.88
CA PRO A 89 -2.77 -27.35 -4.63
C PRO A 89 -1.37 -27.94 -4.87
N ASP A 90 -1.01 -28.96 -4.08
CA ASP A 90 0.22 -29.75 -4.22
C ASP A 90 0.33 -30.35 -5.64
N THR A 91 0.84 -29.61 -6.63
CA THR A 91 1.25 -30.17 -7.92
C THR A 91 2.66 -30.79 -7.83
N VAL A 92 2.97 -31.44 -6.70
CA VAL A 92 4.21 -32.24 -6.56
C VAL A 92 3.91 -33.56 -5.83
N LYS A 93 3.05 -34.39 -6.41
CA LYS A 93 3.11 -35.87 -6.26
C LYS A 93 2.71 -36.50 -7.60
N LYS A 94 3.70 -36.90 -8.41
CA LYS A 94 4.24 -38.29 -8.60
C LYS A 94 3.65 -38.88 -9.90
N PRO A 95 4.15 -39.98 -10.50
CA PRO A 95 5.43 -40.73 -10.37
C PRO A 95 6.04 -41.10 -11.76
N ILE A 96 7.08 -41.96 -11.71
CA ILE A 96 7.81 -42.71 -12.77
C ILE A 96 9.10 -42.04 -13.22
#